data_AF-A0A953PDR1-F1
#
_entry.id   AF-A0A953PDR1-F1
#
_cell.length_a   1.000
_cell.length_b   1.000
_cell.length_c   1.000
_cell.angle_alpha   90.00
_cell.angle_beta   90.00
_cell.angle_gamma   90.00
#
_symmetry.space_group_name_H-M   'P 1'
#
loop_
_entity.id
_entity.type
_entity.pdbx_description
1 polymer ?
#
loop_
_entity_poly.entity_id
_entity_poly.type
_entity_poly.pdbx_seq_one_letter_code
_entity_poly.pdbx_strand_id
1 'polypeptide(L)' 'MQKQARITSKGQITVPREVRRILGVRAGDRLLFESDAKGIRVRPVRSKSTFSKYRGIGNPEIGSGRKSIRHWLRELRGQ' A
#
# COMPACT_ATOMS: atom_id res chain seq x y z
N MET A 1 13.17 1.97 -16.34
CA MET A 1 14.43 1.54 -15.70
C MET A 1 14.60 0.05 -15.93
N GLN A 2 15.73 -0.38 -16.47
CA GLN A 2 16.05 -1.81 -16.66
C GLN A 2 17.21 -2.17 -15.73
N LYS A 3 17.00 -3.17 -14.86
CA LYS A 3 18.04 -3.71 -13.97
C LYS A 3 17.97 -5.23 -14.03
N GLN A 4 19.13 -5.87 -14.13
CA GLN A 4 19.27 -7.32 -14.06
C GLN A 4 19.80 -7.72 -12.68
N ALA A 5 19.42 -8.91 -12.21
CA ALA A 5 19.96 -9.52 -11.01
C ALA A 5 20.31 -10.98 -11.31
N ARG A 6 21.41 -11.45 -10.72
CA ARG A 6 21.85 -12.84 -10.85
C ARG A 6 21.18 -13.70 -9.79
N ILE A 7 20.74 -14.89 -10.18
CA ILE A 7 20.30 -15.93 -9.25
C ILE A 7 21.55 -16.55 -8.61
N THR A 8 21.60 -16.61 -7.29
CA THR A 8 22.71 -17.22 -6.55
C THR A 8 22.68 -18.74 -6.69
N SER A 9 23.76 -19.42 -6.31
CA SER A 9 23.81 -20.90 -6.31
C SER A 9 22.70 -21.56 -5.48
N LYS A 10 22.18 -20.84 -4.48
CA LYS A 10 21.07 -21.29 -3.62
C LYS A 10 19.68 -20.96 -4.19
N GLY A 11 19.60 -20.50 -5.44
CA GLY A 11 18.33 -20.13 -6.07
C GLY A 11 17.72 -18.81 -5.57
N GLN A 12 18.49 -17.98 -4.86
CA GLN A 12 17.99 -16.69 -4.36
C GLN A 12 18.24 -15.59 -5.38
N ILE A 13 17.32 -14.63 -5.50
CA ILE A 13 17.52 -13.41 -6.27
C ILE A 13 17.75 -12.22 -5.34
N THR A 14 18.82 -11.46 -5.57
CA THR A 14 19.05 -10.22 -4.84
C THR A 14 18.33 -9.08 -5.52
N VAL A 15 17.43 -8.40 -4.81
CA VAL A 15 16.75 -7.21 -5.33
C VAL A 15 17.71 -6.00 -5.25
N PRO A 16 18.10 -5.38 -6.38
CA PRO A 16 19.01 -4.23 -6.37
C PRO A 16 18.47 -3.08 -5.52
N ARG A 17 19.36 -2.28 -4.91
CA ARG A 17 18.99 -1.17 -3.99
C ARG A 17 17.92 -0.25 -4.57
N GLU A 18 18.04 0.09 -5.84
CA GLU A 18 17.11 1.00 -6.52
C GLU A 18 15.71 0.41 -6.65
N VAL A 19 15.61 -0.88 -7.01
CA VAL A 19 14.34 -1.61 -7.10
C VAL A 19 13.70 -1.73 -5.71
N ARG A 20 14.48 -2.02 -4.66
CA ARG A 20 13.98 -2.05 -3.27
C ARG A 20 13.34 -0.72 -2.85
N ARG A 21 13.98 0.39 -3.20
CA ARG A 21 13.49 1.74 -2.89
C ARG A 21 12.17 2.05 -3.60
N ILE A 22 12.04 1.67 -4.88
CA ILE A 22 10.81 1.88 -5.65
C ILE A 22 9.68 1.00 -5.10
N LEU A 23 9.95 -0.27 -4.81
CA LEU A 23 8.96 -1.17 -4.19
C LEU A 23 8.63 -0.79 -2.74
N GLY A 24 9.48 0.04 -2.12
CA GLY A 24 9.34 0.45 -0.72
C GLY A 24 9.47 -0.71 0.26
N VAL A 25 10.34 -1.68 -0.04
CA VAL A 25 10.57 -2.88 0.79
C VAL A 25 11.87 -2.80 1.59
N ARG A 26 11.86 -3.42 2.76
CA ARG A 26 12.99 -3.57 3.69
C ARG A 26 13.27 -5.05 3.96
N ALA A 27 14.38 -5.31 4.66
CA ALA A 27 14.68 -6.67 5.11
C ALA A 27 13.55 -7.18 6.02
N GLY A 28 13.06 -8.41 5.77
CA GLY A 28 11.91 -8.98 6.46
C GLY A 28 10.56 -8.78 5.77
N ASP A 29 10.47 -7.86 4.80
CA ASP A 29 9.25 -7.69 4.01
C ASP A 29 9.06 -8.84 3.03
N ARG A 30 7.80 -9.18 2.77
CA ARG A 30 7.43 -10.24 1.81
C ARG A 30 7.10 -9.63 0.45
N LEU A 31 7.53 -10.30 -0.60
CA LEU A 31 7.16 -10.01 -1.98
C LEU A 31 6.24 -11.13 -2.47
N LEU A 32 5.19 -10.75 -3.21
CA LEU A 32 4.36 -11.67 -3.95
C LEU A 32 4.81 -11.67 -5.41
N PHE A 33 4.93 -12.86 -5.96
CA PHE A 33 5.20 -13.11 -7.37
C PHE A 33 3.93 -13.67 -7.99
N GLU A 34 3.36 -12.94 -8.95
CA GLU A 34 2.17 -13.35 -9.69
C GLU A 34 2.57 -13.56 -11.15
N SER A 35 2.26 -14.73 -11.71
CA SER A 35 2.46 -15.02 -13.12
C SER A 35 1.18 -14.77 -13.90
N ASP A 36 1.30 -14.11 -15.05
CA ASP A 36 0.23 -13.96 -16.03
C ASP A 36 0.78 -14.14 -17.45
N ALA A 37 -0.08 -13.99 -18.46
CA ALA A 37 0.28 -14.13 -19.87
C ALA A 37 1.35 -13.11 -20.35
N LYS A 38 1.60 -12.03 -19.61
CA LYS A 38 2.58 -10.98 -19.93
C LYS A 38 3.91 -11.15 -19.16
N GLY A 39 3.96 -12.07 -18.19
CA GLY A 39 5.16 -12.41 -17.45
C GLY A 39 4.94 -12.51 -15.94
N ILE A 40 5.98 -12.24 -15.16
CA ILE A 40 5.94 -12.29 -13.69
C ILE A 40 5.90 -10.87 -13.15
N ARG A 41 4.86 -10.55 -12.38
CA ARG A 41 4.74 -9.30 -11.63
C ARG A 41 5.17 -9.53 -10.18
N VAL A 42 5.90 -8.55 -9.64
CA VAL A 42 6.39 -8.59 -8.27
C VAL A 42 5.81 -7.42 -7.50
N ARG A 43 5.11 -7.70 -6.39
CA ARG A 43 4.51 -6.67 -5.53
C ARG A 43 4.81 -6.87 -4.05
N PRO A 44 4.99 -5.81 -3.26
CA PRO A 44 5.12 -5.94 -1.81
C PRO A 44 3.82 -6.44 -1.19
N VAL A 45 3.92 -7.39 -0.27
CA VAL A 45 2.80 -7.83 0.56
C VAL A 45 2.69 -6.90 1.75
N ARG A 46 1.66 -6.06 1.78
CA ARG A 46 1.37 -5.19 2.92
C ARG A 46 0.19 -5.77 3.69
N SER A 47 0.44 -6.25 4.91
CA SER A 47 -0.60 -6.83 5.78
C SER A 47 -1.57 -5.78 6.31
N LYS A 48 -1.13 -4.52 6.44
CA LYS A 48 -1.97 -3.37 6.81
C LYS A 48 -1.61 -2.17 5.94
N SER A 49 -2.62 -1.42 5.53
CA SER A 49 -2.37 -0.10 4.94
C SER A 49 -1.70 0.78 5.99
N THR A 50 -0.59 1.43 5.61
CA THR A 50 0.08 2.45 6.44
C THR A 50 -0.87 3.59 6.80
N PHE A 51 -1.91 3.79 5.99
CA PHE A 51 -2.96 4.78 6.20
C PHE A 51 -4.14 4.29 7.04
N SER A 52 -4.19 3.01 7.41
CA SER A 52 -5.31 2.47 8.19
C SER A 52 -5.52 3.22 9.51
N LYS A 53 -4.44 3.67 10.16
CA LYS A 53 -4.51 4.43 11.42
C LYS A 53 -5.05 5.86 11.26
N TYR A 54 -5.03 6.39 10.03
CA TYR A 54 -5.53 7.73 9.71
C TYR A 54 -6.95 7.71 9.13
N ARG A 55 -7.53 6.52 8.95
CA ARG A 55 -8.90 6.38 8.45
C ARG A 55 -9.86 7.06 9.43
N GLY A 56 -10.64 8.02 8.93
CA GLY A 56 -11.62 8.76 9.73
C GLY A 56 -11.06 9.95 10.52
N ILE A 57 -9.76 10.26 10.42
CA ILE A 57 -9.18 11.47 11.02
C ILE A 57 -9.49 12.72 10.18
N GLY A 58 -9.57 12.58 8.86
CA GLY A 58 -9.88 13.69 7.97
C GLY A 58 -11.38 13.95 7.91
N ASN A 59 -11.82 15.08 8.46
CA ASN A 59 -13.19 15.58 8.40
C ASN A 59 -13.25 17.04 7.88
N PRO A 60 -12.69 17.32 6.68
CA PRO A 60 -12.48 18.69 6.20
C PRO A 60 -13.77 19.53 6.08
N GLU A 61 -14.92 18.88 5.87
CA GLU A 61 -16.22 19.55 5.72
C GLU A 61 -17.17 19.30 6.92
N ILE A 62 -16.75 18.49 7.89
CA ILE A 62 -17.59 18.12 9.03
C ILE A 62 -16.96 18.74 10.28
N GLY A 63 -17.67 19.66 10.93
CA GLY A 63 -17.21 20.24 12.20
C GLY A 63 -16.83 19.18 13.24
N SER A 64 -16.01 19.53 14.21
CA SER A 64 -15.59 18.59 15.26
C SER A 64 -16.75 18.16 16.17
N GLY A 65 -16.83 16.87 16.48
CA GLY A 65 -17.72 16.33 17.51
C GLY A 65 -19.00 15.67 16.99
N ARG A 66 -19.73 15.02 17.89
CA ARG A 66 -20.87 14.16 17.53
C ARG A 66 -22.07 14.92 16.95
N LYS A 67 -22.24 16.20 17.31
CA LYS A 67 -23.36 17.04 16.83
C LYS A 67 -23.22 17.38 15.34
N SER A 68 -22.06 17.87 14.93
CA SER A 68 -21.72 18.19 13.54
C SER A 68 -21.75 16.96 12.64
N ILE A 69 -21.23 15.82 13.10
CA ILE A 69 -21.34 14.55 12.37
C ILE A 69 -22.82 14.18 12.12
N ARG A 70 -23.67 14.31 13.15
CA ARG A 70 -25.11 14.02 12.99
C ARG A 70 -25.82 15.01 12.08
N HIS A 71 -25.44 16.28 12.12
CA HIS A 71 -26.00 17.30 11.24
C HIS A 71 -25.63 17.04 9.78
N TRP A 72 -24.34 16.83 9.48
CA TRP A 72 -23.86 16.47 8.16
C TRP A 72 -24.53 15.19 7.62
N LEU A 73 -24.68 14.16 8.47
CA LEU A 73 -25.41 12.94 8.09
C LEU A 73 -26.90 13.16 7.83
N ARG A 74 -27.54 14.19 8.38
CA ARG A 74 -28.94 14.54 8.10
C ARG A 74 -29.05 15.29 6.77
N GLU A 75 -28.17 16.26 6.53
CA GLU A 75 -28.10 16.99 5.26
C GLU A 75 -27.89 16.03 4.08
N LEU A 76 -26.97 15.07 4.20
CA LEU A 76 -26.76 14.03 3.19
C LEU A 76 -28.00 13.16 2.91
N ARG A 77 -28.90 13.03 3.88
CA ARG A 77 -30.14 12.25 3.76
C ARG A 77 -31.31 13.07 3.22
N GLY A 78 -31.12 14.37 2.98
CA GLY A 78 -32.18 15.28 2.52
C GLY A 78 -33.30 15.47 3.55
N GLN A 79 -33.01 15.37 4.85
CA GLN A 79 -33.94 15.58 5.96
C GLN A 79 -33.63 16.86 6.75
#